data_AF-A0A182TJ04-F1
#
_entry.id   AF-A0A182TJ04-F1
#
_cell.length_a   1.000
_cell.length_b   1.000
_cell.length_c   1.000
_cell.angle_alpha   90.00
_cell.angle_beta   90.00
_cell.angle_gamma   90.00
#
_symmetry.space_group_name_H-M   'P 1'
#
loop_
_entity.id
_entity.type
_entity.pdbx_description
1 polymer ?
#
loop_
_entity_poly.entity_id
_entity_poly.type
_entity_poly.pdbx_seq_one_letter_code
_entity_poly.pdbx_strand_id
1 'polypeptide(L)'
;MRLHEDNQGRKPSTAEWYDMSDDDRDIDIESDAEKRAHHNALERKRRDHIKDSFTSLRDSVPSLQGEKASRAQILKKAAEYIQFMRRKNNSHQQDIDDLRRQNNMLESQIRHLEQARASGNFVDGADLGLAFQDGSRGSDSSDIDEVPTNNNNGLGARRNKKMKTNANY
;
A
#
# COMPACT_ATOMS: atom_id res chain seq x y z
N MET A 1 36.71 83.76 -9.86
CA MET A 1 36.14 82.41 -9.61
C MET A 1 36.95 81.77 -8.48
N ARG A 2 36.26 81.31 -7.42
CA ARG A 2 36.83 80.66 -6.22
C ARG A 2 37.47 79.31 -6.56
N LEU A 3 38.64 79.03 -6.00
CA LEU A 3 39.15 77.68 -5.68
C LEU A 3 39.91 77.83 -4.35
N HIS A 4 39.21 77.61 -3.23
CA HIS A 4 39.14 76.37 -2.45
C HIS A 4 40.44 76.09 -1.67
N GLU A 5 40.32 76.36 -0.37
CA GLU A 5 41.31 76.20 0.70
C GLU A 5 41.88 74.79 0.79
N ASP A 6 43.17 74.75 1.16
CA ASP A 6 43.93 73.57 1.52
C ASP A 6 43.30 72.82 2.70
N ASN A 7 42.70 71.67 2.42
CA ASN A 7 42.35 70.68 3.43
C ASN A 7 43.27 69.46 3.25
N GLN A 8 44.49 69.55 3.77
CA GLN A 8 45.41 68.43 3.92
C GLN A 8 44.86 67.50 5.02
N GLY A 9 43.83 66.72 4.68
CA GLY A 9 43.36 65.60 5.47
C GLY A 9 44.50 64.61 5.69
N ARG A 10 44.92 64.47 6.94
CA ARG A 10 45.91 63.49 7.41
C ARG A 10 45.47 62.10 6.91
N LYS A 11 46.25 61.49 6.02
CA LYS A 11 45.98 60.15 5.52
C LYS A 11 46.08 59.17 6.70
N PRO A 12 45.04 58.38 7.05
CA PRO A 12 45.17 57.36 8.07
C PRO A 12 46.18 56.32 7.59
N SER A 13 47.09 55.94 8.48
CA SER A 13 48.11 54.93 8.27
C SER A 13 47.45 53.58 7.95
N THR A 14 48.04 52.80 7.06
CA THR A 14 47.58 51.44 6.66
C THR A 14 47.56 50.41 7.80
N ALA A 15 47.80 50.83 9.04
CA ALA A 15 47.82 50.00 10.24
C ALA A 15 46.48 49.98 11.02
N GLU A 16 45.47 50.77 10.63
CA GLU A 16 44.19 50.85 11.36
C GLU A 16 43.05 49.97 10.80
N TRP A 17 43.36 49.01 9.91
CA TRP A 17 42.34 48.10 9.34
C TRP A 17 42.48 46.63 9.76
N TYR A 18 43.31 46.32 10.76
CA TYR A 18 43.42 44.98 11.32
C TYR A 18 43.32 45.03 12.84
N ASP A 19 42.11 45.27 13.32
CA ASP A 19 41.69 44.81 14.64
C ASP A 19 40.18 44.50 14.59
N MET A 20 39.85 43.45 13.83
CA MET A 20 38.61 42.73 14.02
C MET A 20 39.01 41.48 14.81
N SER A 21 38.70 41.51 16.09
CA SER A 21 38.87 40.43 17.06
C SER A 21 38.72 39.05 16.44
N ASP A 22 39.73 38.20 16.61
CA ASP A 22 39.67 36.76 16.30
C ASP A 22 38.71 36.00 17.26
N ASP A 23 37.98 36.72 18.11
CA ASP A 23 37.11 36.24 19.19
C ASP A 23 35.62 36.11 18.77
N ASP A 24 35.23 36.56 17.56
CA ASP A 24 33.89 36.35 16.98
C ASP A 24 33.89 35.27 15.87
N ARG A 25 34.91 34.41 15.84
CA ARG A 25 34.92 33.19 15.02
C ARG A 25 34.65 31.91 15.80
N ASP A 26 33.84 32.01 16.85
CA ASP A 26 32.86 30.97 17.19
C ASP A 26 31.75 30.88 16.11
N ILE A 27 32.13 31.04 14.85
CA ILE A 27 31.34 30.59 13.72
C ILE A 27 31.42 29.07 13.82
N ASP A 28 30.26 28.47 13.98
CA ASP A 28 29.89 27.06 13.88
C ASP A 28 30.52 26.35 12.65
N ILE A 29 31.86 26.28 12.61
CA ILE A 29 32.66 25.54 11.63
C ILE A 29 32.76 24.13 12.18
N GLU A 30 31.59 23.49 12.31
CA GLU A 30 31.56 22.07 12.08
C GLU A 30 32.15 21.88 10.67
N SER A 31 33.32 21.24 10.62
CA SER A 31 34.13 21.10 9.43
C SER A 31 33.27 20.51 8.31
N ASP A 32 33.59 20.82 7.04
CA ASP A 32 32.85 20.22 5.91
C ASP A 32 32.82 18.68 5.97
N ALA A 33 33.80 18.08 6.66
CA ALA A 33 33.83 16.66 6.98
C ALA A 33 32.73 16.26 7.98
N GLU A 34 32.56 16.99 9.08
CA GLU A 34 31.52 16.74 10.09
C GLU A 34 30.11 17.00 9.54
N LYS A 35 29.90 18.07 8.77
CA LYS A 35 28.61 18.32 8.07
C LYS A 35 28.25 17.17 7.14
N ARG A 36 29.22 16.64 6.39
CA ARG A 36 29.05 15.47 5.53
C ARG A 36 28.76 14.20 6.34
N ALA A 37 29.46 14.01 7.46
CA ALA A 37 29.25 12.86 8.34
C ALA A 37 27.85 12.87 8.96
N HIS A 38 27.40 14.03 9.47
CA HIS A 38 26.07 14.23 10.03
C HIS A 38 24.97 13.98 8.99
N HIS A 39 25.10 14.56 7.79
CA HIS A 39 24.17 14.29 6.69
C HIS A 39 24.08 12.79 6.34
N ASN A 40 25.23 12.10 6.26
CA ASN A 40 25.27 10.65 6.01
C ASN A 40 24.63 9.83 7.14
N ALA A 41 24.74 10.28 8.38
CA ALA A 41 24.09 9.66 9.53
C ALA A 41 22.57 9.80 9.47
N LEU A 42 22.07 11.01 9.17
CA LEU A 42 20.64 11.26 9.01
C LEU A 42 20.03 10.44 7.87
N GLU A 43 20.70 10.36 6.72
CA GLU A 43 20.20 9.58 5.60
C GLU A 43 20.20 8.08 5.88
N ARG A 44 21.18 7.56 6.64
CA ARG A 44 21.14 6.17 7.13
C ARG A 44 19.89 5.93 7.97
N LYS A 45 19.64 6.77 8.98
CA LYS A 45 18.44 6.69 9.82
C LYS A 45 17.15 6.73 8.98
N ARG A 46 17.08 7.61 7.98
CA ARG A 46 15.95 7.67 7.04
C ARG A 46 15.75 6.36 6.27
N ARG A 47 16.83 5.78 5.75
CA ARG A 47 16.78 4.50 5.02
C ARG A 47 16.34 3.34 5.90
N ASP A 48 16.75 3.32 7.16
CA ASP A 48 16.34 2.31 8.13
C ASP A 48 14.83 2.42 8.41
N HIS A 49 14.31 3.63 8.65
CA HIS A 49 12.86 3.84 8.80
C HIS A 49 12.06 3.37 7.57
N ILE A 50 12.56 3.62 6.36
CA ILE A 50 11.93 3.16 5.13
C ILE A 50 11.97 1.62 5.05
N LYS A 51 13.10 1.01 5.41
CA LYS A 51 13.24 -0.45 5.45
C LYS A 51 12.24 -1.08 6.42
N ASP A 52 12.04 -0.47 7.58
CA ASP A 52 11.06 -0.93 8.57
C ASP A 52 9.64 -0.79 8.03
N SER A 53 9.32 0.35 7.40
CA SER A 53 8.02 0.57 6.73
C SER A 53 7.74 -0.47 5.64
N PHE A 54 8.74 -0.86 4.85
CA PHE A 54 8.61 -1.93 3.85
C PHE A 54 8.40 -3.31 4.49
N THR A 55 9.00 -3.56 5.64
CA THR A 55 8.82 -4.82 6.38
C THR A 55 7.39 -4.92 6.91
N SER A 56 6.90 -3.87 7.58
CA SER A 56 5.51 -3.78 8.05
C SER A 56 4.50 -3.90 6.91
N LEU A 57 4.78 -3.28 5.76
CA LEU A 57 3.92 -3.39 4.57
C LEU A 57 3.88 -4.83 4.04
N ARG A 58 5.03 -5.50 3.93
CA ARG A 58 5.10 -6.90 3.48
C ARG A 58 4.27 -7.80 4.41
N ASP A 59 4.43 -7.64 5.71
CA ASP A 59 3.77 -8.49 6.70
C ASP A 59 2.24 -8.29 6.73
N SER A 60 1.77 -7.12 6.26
CA SER A 60 0.34 -6.80 6.11
C SER A 60 -0.31 -7.39 4.84
N VAL A 61 0.48 -7.93 3.90
CA VAL A 61 0.00 -8.49 2.64
C VAL A 61 0.11 -10.02 2.71
N PRO A 62 -1.02 -10.77 2.79
CA PRO A 62 -1.00 -12.21 3.03
C PRO A 62 -0.16 -13.03 2.04
N SER A 63 -0.14 -12.64 0.77
CA SER A 63 0.62 -13.33 -0.29
C SER A 63 2.14 -13.13 -0.21
N LEU A 64 2.63 -12.26 0.69
CA LEU A 64 4.05 -11.98 0.87
C LEU A 64 4.58 -12.46 2.22
N GLN A 65 3.72 -12.99 3.09
CA GLN A 65 4.11 -13.45 4.42
C GLN A 65 5.03 -14.65 4.32
N GLY A 66 6.18 -14.59 5.01
CA GLY A 66 7.16 -15.68 5.01
C GLY A 66 8.03 -15.81 3.75
N GLU A 67 7.82 -14.97 2.73
CA GLU A 67 8.57 -15.02 1.48
C GLU A 67 9.57 -13.84 1.34
N LYS A 68 10.70 -14.09 0.68
CA LYS A 68 11.63 -13.03 0.29
C LYS A 68 11.05 -12.27 -0.91
N ALA A 69 10.60 -11.04 -0.69
CA ALA A 69 10.06 -10.18 -1.73
C ALA A 69 10.92 -8.92 -1.93
N SER A 70 11.16 -8.54 -3.18
CA SER A 70 11.82 -7.26 -3.53
C SER A 70 10.89 -6.07 -3.24
N ARG A 71 11.45 -4.86 -3.10
CA ARG A 71 10.67 -3.62 -2.89
C ARG A 71 9.60 -3.42 -3.97
N ALA A 72 9.93 -3.68 -5.24
CA ALA A 72 9.00 -3.56 -6.35
C ALA A 72 7.85 -4.58 -6.24
N GLN A 73 8.15 -5.83 -5.87
CA GLN A 73 7.13 -6.86 -5.64
C GLN A 73 6.22 -6.50 -4.46
N ILE A 74 6.77 -5.98 -3.36
CA ILE A 74 5.99 -5.53 -2.19
C ILE A 74 4.96 -4.48 -2.62
N LEU A 75 5.40 -3.44 -3.33
CA LEU A 75 4.50 -2.38 -3.81
C LEU A 75 3.42 -2.92 -4.77
N LYS A 76 3.82 -3.77 -5.72
CA LYS A 76 2.90 -4.37 -6.70
C LYS A 76 1.83 -5.21 -6.00
N LYS A 77 2.24 -6.12 -5.12
CA LYS A 77 1.34 -7.04 -4.41
C LYS A 77 0.47 -6.31 -3.38
N ALA A 78 0.98 -5.25 -2.74
CA ALA A 78 0.16 -4.40 -1.88
C ALA A 78 -0.94 -3.69 -2.68
N ALA A 79 -0.62 -3.13 -3.85
CA ALA A 79 -1.61 -2.49 -4.71
C ALA A 79 -2.68 -3.49 -5.20
N GLU A 80 -2.26 -4.68 -5.64
CA GLU A 80 -3.16 -5.78 -6.00
C GLU A 80 -4.08 -6.17 -4.83
N TYR A 81 -3.52 -6.29 -3.62
CA TYR A 81 -4.27 -6.66 -2.43
C TYR A 81 -5.30 -5.60 -2.02
N ILE A 82 -4.97 -4.31 -2.11
CA ILE A 82 -5.93 -3.22 -1.86
C ILE A 82 -7.10 -3.31 -2.85
N GLN A 83 -6.83 -3.52 -4.14
CA GLN A 83 -7.89 -3.65 -5.15
C GLN A 83 -8.76 -4.89 -4.91
N PHE A 84 -8.15 -6.01 -4.53
CA PHE A 84 -8.85 -7.23 -4.15
C PHE A 84 -9.77 -6.99 -2.94
N MET A 85 -9.25 -6.41 -1.85
CA MET A 85 -10.01 -6.15 -0.63
C MET A 85 -11.17 -5.18 -0.87
N ARG A 86 -11.00 -4.17 -1.74
CA ARG A 86 -12.11 -3.28 -2.15
C ARG A 86 -13.25 -4.06 -2.83
N ARG A 87 -12.93 -4.91 -3.81
CA ARG A 87 -13.93 -5.74 -4.49
C ARG A 87 -14.61 -6.72 -3.52
N LYS A 88 -13.83 -7.36 -2.65
CA LYS A 88 -14.34 -8.30 -1.64
C LYS A 88 -15.29 -7.62 -0.65
N ASN A 89 -14.92 -6.44 -0.13
CA ASN A 89 -15.77 -5.67 0.77
C ASN A 89 -17.08 -5.24 0.08
N ASN A 90 -17.03 -4.83 -1.18
CA ASN A 90 -18.23 -4.47 -1.94
C ASN A 90 -19.17 -5.68 -2.12
N SER A 91 -18.63 -6.87 -2.43
CA SER A 91 -19.43 -8.10 -2.51
C SER A 91 -20.09 -8.41 -1.17
N HIS A 92 -19.33 -8.36 -0.07
CA HIS A 92 -19.90 -8.59 1.26
C HIS A 92 -20.97 -7.55 1.64
N GLN A 93 -20.80 -6.30 1.22
CA GLN A 93 -21.81 -5.27 1.44
C GLN A 93 -23.10 -5.58 0.67
N GLN A 94 -22.99 -6.06 -0.58
CA GLN A 94 -24.12 -6.51 -1.37
C GLN A 94 -24.83 -7.69 -0.70
N ASP A 95 -24.08 -8.69 -0.23
CA ASP A 95 -24.62 -9.84 0.49
C ASP A 95 -25.38 -9.41 1.76
N ILE A 96 -24.81 -8.46 2.53
CA ILE A 96 -25.45 -7.88 3.72
C ILE A 96 -26.77 -7.20 3.35
N ASP A 97 -26.79 -6.41 2.28
CA ASP A 97 -27.98 -5.67 1.87
C ASP A 97 -29.09 -6.59 1.35
N ASP A 98 -28.73 -7.66 0.63
CA ASP A 98 -29.69 -8.66 0.16
C ASP A 98 -30.25 -9.49 1.31
N LEU A 99 -29.43 -9.91 2.28
CA LEU A 99 -29.90 -10.58 3.48
C LEU A 99 -30.83 -9.68 4.32
N ARG A 100 -30.53 -8.38 4.42
CA ARG A 100 -31.41 -7.41 5.09
C ARG A 100 -32.76 -7.30 4.40
N ARG A 101 -32.79 -7.25 3.06
CA ARG A 101 -34.05 -7.23 2.30
C ARG A 101 -34.87 -8.50 2.54
N GLN A 102 -34.22 -9.67 2.50
CA GLN A 102 -34.87 -10.95 2.76
C GLN A 102 -35.44 -11.01 4.17
N ASN A 103 -34.67 -10.61 5.19
CA ASN A 103 -35.16 -10.56 6.56
C ASN A 103 -36.36 -9.64 6.72
N ASN A 104 -36.32 -8.43 6.13
CA ASN A 104 -37.45 -7.50 6.17
C ASN A 104 -38.72 -8.10 5.52
N MET A 105 -38.56 -8.83 4.40
CA MET A 105 -39.68 -9.51 3.75
C MET A 105 -40.27 -10.60 4.64
N LEU A 106 -39.42 -11.43 5.25
CA LEU A 106 -39.85 -12.50 6.16
C LEU A 106 -40.50 -11.93 7.42
N GLU A 107 -39.95 -10.87 8.01
CA GLU A 107 -40.56 -10.19 9.17
C GLU A 107 -41.94 -9.61 8.83
N SER A 108 -42.12 -9.07 7.63
CA SER A 108 -43.43 -8.59 7.15
C SER A 108 -44.43 -9.74 7.00
N GLN A 109 -44.00 -10.86 6.41
CA GLN A 109 -44.83 -12.06 6.26
C GLN A 109 -45.25 -12.65 7.62
N ILE A 110 -44.31 -12.75 8.57
CA ILE A 110 -44.58 -13.22 9.93
C ILE A 110 -45.63 -12.31 10.59
N ARG A 111 -45.46 -11.00 10.50
CA ARG A 111 -46.41 -10.03 11.06
C ARG A 111 -47.82 -10.18 10.48
N HIS A 112 -47.94 -10.37 9.16
CA HIS A 112 -49.24 -10.60 8.52
C HIS A 112 -49.88 -11.91 9.00
N LEU A 113 -49.11 -12.99 9.10
CA LEU A 113 -49.60 -14.28 9.59
C LEU A 113 -50.02 -14.22 11.07
N GLU A 114 -49.26 -13.52 11.91
CA GLU A 114 -49.61 -13.28 13.31
C GLU A 114 -50.93 -12.51 13.45
N GLN A 115 -51.15 -11.48 12.62
CA GLN A 115 -52.40 -10.71 12.58
C GLN A 115 -53.59 -11.55 12.10
N ALA A 116 -53.40 -12.37 11.06
CA ALA A 116 -54.43 -13.28 10.55
C ALA A 116 -54.81 -14.34 11.59
N ARG A 117 -53.80 -14.90 12.29
CA ARG A 117 -54.01 -15.86 13.37
C ARG A 117 -54.72 -15.24 14.58
N ALA A 118 -54.38 -14.01 14.95
CA ALA A 118 -55.02 -13.29 16.05
C ALA A 118 -56.46 -12.86 15.73
N SER A 119 -56.76 -12.55 14.46
CA SER A 119 -58.11 -12.15 14.02
C SER A 119 -59.05 -13.33 13.75
N GLY A 120 -58.56 -14.58 13.82
CA GLY A 120 -59.37 -15.78 13.59
C GLY A 120 -59.80 -15.99 12.13
N ASN A 121 -59.31 -15.15 11.21
CA ASN A 121 -59.67 -15.16 9.80
C ASN A 121 -58.56 -15.87 9.01
N PHE A 122 -58.62 -17.21 8.94
CA PHE A 122 -57.73 -18.00 8.08
C PHE A 122 -58.14 -17.78 6.62
N VAL A 123 -57.53 -16.81 5.95
CA VAL A 123 -57.66 -16.60 4.51
C VAL A 123 -56.71 -17.58 3.81
N ASP A 124 -57.24 -18.35 2.86
CA ASP A 124 -56.49 -19.36 2.11
C ASP A 124 -55.29 -18.73 1.39
N GLY A 125 -54.13 -19.41 1.39
CA GLY A 125 -52.81 -18.85 1.05
C GLY A 125 -52.65 -18.30 -0.38
N ALA A 126 -53.68 -18.45 -1.22
CA ALA A 126 -53.76 -17.95 -2.58
C ALA A 126 -54.00 -16.43 -2.69
N ASP A 127 -54.63 -15.80 -1.69
CA ASP A 127 -55.04 -14.38 -1.76
C ASP A 127 -53.97 -13.38 -1.26
N LEU A 128 -52.96 -13.85 -0.53
CA LEU A 128 -51.90 -13.02 0.05
C LEU A 128 -50.70 -12.75 -0.89
N GLY A 129 -50.82 -13.06 -2.19
CA GLY A 129 -49.74 -12.81 -3.16
C GLY A 129 -48.48 -13.65 -2.91
N LEU A 130 -48.59 -14.78 -2.21
CA LEU A 130 -47.53 -15.77 -2.01
C LEU A 130 -47.25 -16.62 -3.27
N ALA A 131 -47.78 -16.22 -4.43
CA ALA A 131 -47.46 -16.83 -5.70
C ALA A 131 -45.96 -16.70 -5.95
N PHE A 132 -45.25 -17.81 -5.77
CA PHE A 132 -43.89 -17.98 -6.26
C PHE A 132 -43.86 -17.54 -7.72
N GLN A 133 -43.22 -16.41 -7.98
CA GLN A 133 -42.83 -16.07 -9.33
C GLN A 133 -41.78 -17.10 -9.73
N ASP A 134 -42.21 -18.12 -10.46
CA ASP A 134 -41.34 -19.02 -11.23
C ASP A 134 -40.57 -18.16 -12.23
N GLY A 135 -39.53 -17.51 -11.73
CA GLY A 135 -38.52 -16.85 -12.52
C GLY A 135 -37.65 -17.94 -13.10
N SER A 136 -38.11 -18.49 -14.22
CA SER A 136 -37.30 -19.23 -15.19
C SER A 136 -35.93 -18.55 -15.33
N ARG A 137 -34.95 -19.02 -14.57
CA ARG A 137 -33.55 -18.63 -14.67
C ARG A 137 -32.88 -19.64 -15.59
N GLY A 138 -33.08 -19.42 -16.89
CA GLY A 138 -32.05 -19.74 -17.86
C GLY A 138 -30.85 -18.83 -17.61
N SER A 139 -29.97 -19.24 -16.70
CA SER A 139 -28.59 -18.77 -16.67
C SER A 139 -27.70 -19.99 -16.82
N ASP A 140 -27.29 -20.16 -18.07
CA ASP A 140 -26.15 -20.94 -18.54
C ASP A 140 -24.99 -20.83 -17.55
N SER A 141 -24.73 -21.93 -16.83
CA SER A 141 -23.53 -22.11 -16.03
C SER A 141 -22.55 -22.91 -16.88
N SER A 142 -21.61 -22.19 -17.48
CA SER A 142 -20.40 -22.76 -18.05
C SER A 142 -19.18 -22.16 -17.36
N ASP A 143 -18.97 -22.55 -16.09
CA ASP A 143 -17.67 -22.41 -15.42
C ASP A 143 -17.05 -23.80 -15.25
N ILE A 144 -16.35 -24.25 -16.29
CA ILE A 144 -15.25 -25.20 -16.16
C ILE A 144 -14.00 -24.35 -15.94
N ASP A 145 -13.66 -24.12 -14.67
CA ASP A 145 -12.31 -23.68 -14.31
C ASP A 145 -11.39 -24.90 -14.40
N GLU A 146 -10.81 -25.07 -15.60
CA GLU A 146 -9.71 -25.98 -15.86
C GLU A 146 -8.48 -25.48 -15.07
N VAL A 147 -8.16 -26.20 -13.99
CA VAL A 147 -6.92 -26.00 -13.22
C VAL A 147 -5.75 -26.36 -14.13
N PRO A 148 -4.82 -25.45 -14.48
CA PRO A 148 -3.61 -25.86 -15.17
C PRO A 148 -2.71 -26.55 -14.15
N THR A 149 -2.85 -27.88 -14.07
CA THR A 149 -1.83 -28.72 -13.46
C THR A 149 -0.58 -28.60 -14.33
N ASN A 150 0.37 -27.75 -13.92
CA ASN A 150 1.70 -27.69 -14.52
C ASN A 150 2.44 -28.99 -14.18
N ASN A 151 2.13 -30.03 -14.93
CA ASN A 151 2.67 -31.37 -14.77
C ASN A 151 3.63 -31.65 -15.93
N ASN A 152 4.79 -30.99 -15.93
CA ASN A 152 5.88 -31.33 -16.82
C ASN A 152 6.89 -32.23 -16.09
N ASN A 153 6.59 -33.53 -16.10
CA ASN A 153 7.59 -34.58 -15.92
C ASN A 153 7.28 -35.80 -16.81
N GLY A 154 8.15 -36.03 -17.81
CA GLY A 154 8.32 -37.25 -18.60
C GLY A 154 7.84 -37.10 -20.06
N LEU A 155 8.62 -37.30 -21.13
CA LEU A 155 9.79 -38.17 -21.35
C LEU A 155 10.58 -37.67 -22.58
N GLY A 156 11.92 -37.64 -22.52
CA GLY A 156 12.73 -37.51 -23.73
C GLY A 156 14.18 -37.05 -23.54
N ALA A 157 15.11 -38.00 -23.66
CA ALA A 157 16.56 -37.84 -23.91
C ALA A 157 17.49 -37.48 -22.73
N ARG A 158 18.08 -38.54 -22.17
CA ARG A 158 19.38 -38.55 -21.47
C ARG A 158 20.44 -37.80 -22.27
N ARG A 159 21.18 -36.87 -21.64
CA ARG A 159 22.55 -36.49 -22.04
C ARG A 159 23.38 -36.14 -20.80
N ASN A 160 24.28 -37.05 -20.41
CA ASN A 160 25.38 -36.73 -19.51
C ASN A 160 26.41 -35.88 -20.29
N LYS A 161 26.83 -34.73 -19.75
CA LYS A 161 28.02 -34.03 -20.23
C LYS A 161 28.97 -33.78 -19.06
N LYS A 162 30.20 -34.24 -19.24
CA LYS A 162 31.27 -34.38 -18.25
C LYS A 162 31.69 -33.03 -17.64
N MET A 163 32.08 -33.09 -16.37
CA MET A 163 32.79 -32.04 -15.65
C MET A 163 34.07 -31.65 -16.40
N LYS A 164 34.32 -30.35 -16.55
CA LYS A 164 35.60 -29.82 -17.00
C LYS A 164 36.33 -29.30 -15.76
N THR A 165 37.35 -30.03 -15.34
CA THR A 165 38.33 -29.57 -14.35
C THR A 165 39.22 -28.54 -15.04
N ASN A 166 39.13 -27.27 -14.62
CA ASN A 166 40.19 -26.31 -14.90
C ASN A 166 41.33 -26.58 -13.91
N ALA A 167 42.39 -27.19 -14.42
CA ALA A 167 43.69 -27.15 -13.76
C ALA A 167 44.29 -25.76 -14.01
N ASN A 168 44.60 -25.05 -12.93
CA ASN A 168 45.52 -23.92 -12.95
C ASN A 168 46.92 -24.44 -13.31
N TYR A 169 47.55 -23.77 -14.26
CA TYR A 169 48.99 -23.56 -14.28
C TYR A 169 49.23 -22.07 -14.48
#